data_AF-A0A816IL24-F1
#
_entry.id   AF-A0A816IL24-F1
#
_cell.length_a   1.000
_cell.length_b   1.000
_cell.length_c   1.000
_cell.angle_alpha   90.00
_cell.angle_beta   90.00
_cell.angle_gamma   90.00
#
_symmetry.space_group_name_H-M   'P 1'
#
loop_
_entity.id
_entity.type
_entity.pdbx_description
1 polymer ?
#
loop_
_entity_poly.entity_id
_entity_poly.type
_entity_poly.pdbx_seq_one_letter_code
_entity_poly.pdbx_strand_id
1 'polypeptide(L)'
;MNILIDQATAEVIHIDLGVAFEQGLMLKTPERVPFRLTRDIIDGMGITGVEGVFRRCCEETLSVMRTNKEALLTIVEVFIHDPLYKWALSPLKALQRQKETEDYDGVNLEGLQEEFEGNKDAARALMRVKQKLDGYEGGEMRSIHGQAQQLIQDAIDTDRLSHMFPGWGAWM
;
A
#
# COMPACT_ATOMS: atom_id res chain seq x y z
N MET A 1 7.87 -8.66 -8.87
CA MET A 1 7.75 -8.91 -7.42
C MET A 1 8.66 -7.94 -6.70
N ASN A 2 8.13 -7.19 -5.73
CA ASN A 2 8.80 -6.03 -5.10
C ASN A 2 9.24 -6.31 -3.65
N ILE A 3 9.51 -7.59 -3.35
CA ILE A 3 9.93 -8.07 -2.04
C ILE A 3 11.10 -9.02 -2.25
N LEU A 4 12.20 -8.77 -1.57
CA LEU A 4 13.38 -9.64 -1.50
C LEU A 4 13.51 -10.24 -0.11
N ILE A 5 14.16 -11.39 -0.02
CA ILE A 5 14.50 -12.05 1.25
C ILE A 5 16.01 -12.17 1.32
N ASP A 6 16.62 -11.66 2.39
CA ASP A 6 18.04 -11.85 2.64
C ASP A 6 18.32 -13.32 3.03
N GLN A 7 19.29 -13.95 2.38
CA GLN A 7 19.56 -15.37 2.58
C GLN A 7 20.30 -15.68 3.90
N ALA A 8 20.97 -14.70 4.51
CA ALA A 8 21.72 -14.89 5.74
C ALA A 8 20.86 -14.59 6.98
N THR A 9 20.06 -13.51 6.94
CA THR A 9 19.23 -13.07 8.07
C THR A 9 17.77 -13.48 7.96
N ALA A 10 17.31 -13.91 6.78
CA ALA A 10 15.91 -14.15 6.45
C ALA A 10 15.02 -12.89 6.57
N GLU A 11 15.61 -11.70 6.56
CA GLU A 11 14.86 -10.45 6.61
C GLU A 11 14.17 -10.16 5.27
N VAL A 12 12.96 -9.60 5.37
CA VAL A 12 12.14 -9.21 4.22
C VAL A 12 12.41 -7.75 3.88
N ILE A 13 12.81 -7.49 2.64
CA ILE A 13 13.19 -6.16 2.15
C ILE A 13 12.25 -5.76 1.02
N HIS A 14 11.50 -4.68 1.22
CA HIS A 14 10.71 -4.07 0.16
C HIS A 14 11.63 -3.30 -0.79
N ILE A 15 11.51 -3.56 -2.09
CA ILE A 15 12.22 -2.85 -3.15
C ILE A 15 11.21 -2.14 -4.06
N ASP A 16 11.60 -1.02 -4.66
CA ASP A 16 10.73 -0.20 -5.52
C ASP A 16 9.47 0.33 -4.81
N LEU A 17 9.62 1.52 -4.19
CA LEU A 17 8.54 2.29 -3.55
C LEU A 17 7.86 3.26 -4.52
N GLY A 18 7.88 2.97 -5.82
CA GLY A 18 7.42 3.89 -6.85
C GLY A 18 5.90 4.10 -6.91
N VAL A 19 5.10 3.34 -6.17
CA VAL A 19 3.66 3.56 -5.91
C VAL A 19 3.52 3.81 -4.41
N ALA A 20 3.10 5.00 -4.02
CA ALA A 20 3.00 5.37 -2.61
C ALA A 20 1.70 6.14 -2.32
N PHE A 21 1.37 6.32 -1.03
CA PHE A 21 0.27 7.19 -0.60
C PHE A 21 -1.07 6.93 -1.30
N GLU A 22 -1.47 5.65 -1.38
CA GLU A 22 -2.72 5.18 -2.00
C GLU A 22 -2.82 5.34 -3.53
N GLN A 23 -1.73 5.67 -4.21
CA GLN A 23 -1.67 5.68 -5.68
C GLN A 23 -2.03 4.32 -6.30
N GLY A 24 -1.88 3.20 -5.57
CA GLY A 24 -2.28 1.86 -6.02
C GLY A 24 -3.78 1.74 -6.30
N LEU A 25 -4.61 2.58 -5.67
CA LEU A 25 -6.05 2.65 -5.95
C LEU A 25 -6.37 3.30 -7.32
N MET A 26 -5.42 4.05 -7.88
CA MET A 26 -5.58 4.78 -9.15
C MET A 26 -5.07 4.00 -10.37
N LEU A 27 -4.65 2.75 -10.16
CA LEU A 27 -4.25 1.85 -11.25
C LEU A 27 -5.47 1.35 -12.04
N LYS A 28 -5.25 0.84 -13.27
CA LYS A 28 -6.33 0.25 -14.11
C LYS A 28 -7.01 -0.90 -13.36
N THR A 29 -6.22 -1.75 -12.71
CA THR A 29 -6.68 -2.72 -11.71
C THR A 29 -6.24 -2.22 -10.33
N PRO A 30 -7.14 -1.65 -9.51
CA PRO A 30 -6.80 -1.10 -8.21
C PRO A 30 -6.26 -2.16 -7.22
N GLU A 31 -5.27 -1.77 -6.41
CA GLU A 31 -4.80 -2.59 -5.29
C GLU A 31 -5.77 -2.49 -4.11
N ARG A 32 -6.50 -3.58 -3.82
CA ARG A 32 -7.58 -3.59 -2.81
C ARG A 32 -7.17 -4.07 -1.42
N VAL A 33 -6.01 -4.71 -1.32
CA VAL A 33 -5.44 -5.17 -0.04
C VAL A 33 -4.49 -4.10 0.51
N PRO A 34 -4.44 -3.90 1.83
CA PRO A 34 -3.62 -2.84 2.43
C PRO A 34 -2.11 -3.14 2.37
N PHE A 35 -1.73 -4.41 2.35
CA PHE A 35 -0.36 -4.87 2.17
C PHE A 35 -0.36 -6.33 1.71
N ARG A 36 0.79 -6.82 1.25
CA ARG A 36 0.94 -8.20 0.79
C ARG A 36 1.06 -9.14 1.98
N LEU A 37 0.06 -9.99 2.18
CA LEU A 37 0.03 -11.06 3.17
C LEU A 37 -0.60 -12.31 2.55
N THR A 38 0.11 -12.91 1.61
CA THR A 38 -0.40 -14.03 0.82
C THR A 38 -0.21 -15.36 1.54
N ARG A 39 -0.72 -16.46 0.98
CA ARG A 39 -0.65 -17.76 1.68
C ARG A 39 0.78 -18.24 1.89
N ASP A 40 1.69 -17.98 0.94
CA ASP A 40 3.07 -18.44 1.06
C ASP A 40 3.83 -17.62 2.13
N ILE A 41 3.47 -16.33 2.32
CA ILE A 41 4.00 -15.51 3.42
C ILE A 41 3.48 -16.00 4.77
N ILE A 42 2.19 -16.33 4.87
CA ILE A 42 1.58 -16.83 6.11
C ILE A 42 2.14 -18.21 6.48
N ASP A 43 2.32 -19.10 5.50
CA ASP A 43 2.92 -20.42 5.70
C ASP A 43 4.35 -20.32 6.25
N GLY A 44 5.12 -19.33 5.79
CA GLY A 44 6.45 -19.00 6.33
C GLY A 44 6.46 -18.61 7.82
N MET A 45 5.32 -18.24 8.40
CA MET A 45 5.19 -17.95 9.85
C MET A 45 4.97 -19.21 10.70
N GLY A 46 4.83 -20.38 10.06
CA GLY A 46 4.62 -21.67 10.70
C GLY A 46 3.20 -21.86 11.24
N ILE A 47 3.04 -22.80 12.18
CA ILE A 47 1.71 -23.28 12.63
C ILE A 47 0.80 -22.19 13.22
N THR A 48 1.38 -21.13 13.77
CA THR A 48 0.60 -20.03 14.36
C THR A 48 0.05 -19.06 13.31
N GLY A 49 0.59 -19.08 12.08
CA GLY A 49 0.26 -18.13 11.03
C GLY A 49 0.33 -16.68 11.54
N VAL A 50 -0.72 -15.91 11.25
CA VAL A 50 -0.83 -14.49 11.64
C VAL A 50 -1.10 -14.27 13.13
N GLU A 51 -1.69 -15.24 13.83
CA GLU A 51 -2.16 -15.09 15.23
C GLU A 51 -1.04 -15.14 16.28
N GLY A 52 0.18 -15.50 15.87
CA GLY A 52 1.33 -15.64 16.76
C GLY A 52 2.12 -14.35 16.91
N VAL A 53 3.42 -14.44 16.59
CA VAL A 53 4.38 -13.34 16.72
C VAL A 53 4.00 -12.19 15.79
N PHE A 54 3.52 -12.48 14.58
CA PHE A 54 3.19 -11.48 13.58
C PHE A 54 2.18 -10.44 14.08
N ARG A 55 0.99 -10.85 14.53
CA ARG A 55 -0.03 -9.95 15.07
C ARG A 55 0.52 -9.09 16.22
N ARG A 56 1.20 -9.70 17.18
CA ARG A 56 1.75 -8.97 18.34
C ARG A 56 2.76 -7.92 17.89
N CYS A 57 3.67 -8.27 16.98
CA CYS A 57 4.62 -7.32 16.42
C CYS A 57 3.92 -6.19 15.66
N CYS A 58 2.85 -6.48 14.90
CA CYS A 58 2.06 -5.45 14.23
C CYS A 58 1.39 -4.49 15.22
N GLU A 59 0.79 -5.01 16.30
CA GLU A 59 0.14 -4.21 17.34
C GLU A 59 1.14 -3.30 18.06
N GLU A 60 2.29 -3.83 18.49
CA GLU A 60 3.35 -3.04 19.13
C GLU A 60 3.94 -1.98 18.17
N THR A 61 4.23 -2.36 16.92
CA THR A 61 4.74 -1.43 15.91
C THR A 61 3.74 -0.30 15.67
N LEU A 62 2.46 -0.64 15.50
CA LEU A 62 1.40 0.33 15.31
C LEU A 62 1.26 1.25 16.54
N SER A 63 1.36 0.71 17.75
CA SER A 63 1.38 1.49 19.00
C SER A 63 2.48 2.55 19.00
N VAL A 64 3.71 2.15 18.66
CA VAL A 64 4.86 3.05 18.56
C VAL A 64 4.66 4.10 17.48
N MET A 65 4.15 3.72 16.30
CA MET A 65 3.86 4.64 15.20
C MET A 65 2.80 5.68 15.60
N ARG A 66 1.71 5.27 16.24
CA ARG A 66 0.64 6.19 16.70
C ARG A 66 1.13 7.13 17.79
N THR A 67 1.99 6.64 18.68
CA THR A 67 2.61 7.44 19.75
C THR A 67 3.54 8.52 19.18
N ASN A 68 4.28 8.19 18.12
CA ASN A 68 5.25 9.08 17.46
C ASN A 68 4.70 9.72 16.17
N LYS A 69 3.37 9.83 16.04
CA LYS A 69 2.72 10.24 14.78
C LYS A 69 3.17 11.62 14.31
N GLU A 70 3.42 12.57 15.21
CA GLU A 70 3.83 13.93 14.85
C GLU A 70 5.18 13.93 14.11
N ALA A 71 6.14 13.13 14.58
CA ALA A 71 7.44 12.98 13.91
C ALA A 71 7.30 12.36 12.52
N LEU A 72 6.44 11.34 12.38
CA LEU A 72 6.16 10.72 11.08
C LEU A 72 5.48 11.70 10.12
N LEU A 73 4.51 12.49 10.60
CA LEU A 73 3.83 13.51 9.80
C LEU A 73 4.78 14.60 9.35
N THR A 74 5.67 15.08 10.22
CA THR A 74 6.70 16.07 9.85
C THR A 74 7.59 15.56 8.71
N ILE A 75 8.00 14.29 8.74
CA ILE A 75 8.81 13.70 7.66
C ILE A 75 8.02 13.66 6.34
N VAL A 76 6.74 13.26 6.39
CA VAL A 76 5.88 13.19 5.19
C VAL A 76 5.60 14.59 4.63
N GLU A 77 5.39 15.59 5.50
CA GLU A 77 5.17 16.98 5.11
C GLU A 77 6.35 17.56 4.30
N VAL A 78 7.59 17.18 4.63
CA VAL A 78 8.77 17.63 3.86
C VAL A 78 8.68 17.20 2.39
N PHE A 79 8.17 15.99 2.11
CA PHE A 79 8.01 15.52 0.72
C PHE A 79 6.93 16.29 -0.05
N ILE A 80 5.96 16.91 0.63
CA ILE A 80 4.87 17.66 -0.03
C ILE A 80 5.41 18.97 -0.58
N HIS A 81 6.42 19.52 0.08
CA HIS A 81 7.12 20.71 -0.35
C HIS A 81 8.19 20.44 -1.40
N ASP A 82 8.46 19.17 -1.74
CA ASP A 82 9.35 18.83 -2.85
C ASP A 82 8.63 19.05 -4.21
N PRO A 83 8.99 20.08 -4.98
CA PRO A 83 8.34 20.37 -6.26
C PRO A 83 8.60 19.31 -7.33
N LEU A 84 9.57 18.40 -7.12
CA LEU A 84 9.89 17.31 -8.03
C LEU A 84 9.10 16.04 -7.72
N TYR A 85 8.52 15.92 -6.53
CA TYR A 85 7.79 14.72 -6.14
C TYR A 85 6.40 14.69 -6.79
N LYS A 86 6.08 13.56 -7.43
CA LYS A 86 4.80 13.37 -8.12
C LYS A 86 3.81 12.64 -7.21
N TRP A 87 2.95 13.43 -6.57
CA TRP A 87 1.88 12.95 -5.68
C TRP A 87 0.71 12.27 -6.40
N ALA A 88 0.53 12.56 -7.69
CA ALA A 88 -0.38 11.85 -8.56
C ALA A 88 0.36 10.85 -9.47
N LEU A 89 -0.23 9.68 -9.66
CA LEU A 89 0.23 8.69 -10.62
C LEU A 89 -0.28 9.09 -12.01
N SER A 90 0.59 9.35 -12.98
CA SER A 90 0.11 9.67 -14.32
C SER A 90 -0.55 8.45 -14.98
N PRO A 91 -1.66 8.63 -15.73
CA PRO A 91 -2.36 7.52 -16.40
C PRO A 91 -1.43 6.66 -17.27
N LEU A 92 -0.46 7.29 -17.94
CA LEU A 92 0.53 6.58 -18.74
C LEU A 92 1.45 5.67 -17.91
N LYS A 93 1.89 6.13 -16.73
CA LYS A 93 2.70 5.32 -15.81
C LYS A 93 1.86 4.21 -15.16
N ALA A 94 0.60 4.49 -14.86
CA ALA A 94 -0.35 3.49 -14.36
C ALA A 94 -0.52 2.34 -15.35
N LEU A 95 -0.74 2.67 -16.63
CA LEU A 95 -0.88 1.70 -17.71
C LEU A 95 0.41 0.90 -17.95
N GLN A 96 1.57 1.56 -17.98
CA GLN A 96 2.85 0.88 -18.16
C GLN A 96 3.15 -0.15 -17.07
N ARG A 97 2.71 0.09 -15.83
CA ARG A 97 2.92 -0.83 -14.71
C ARG A 97 2.05 -2.09 -14.74
N GLN A 98 0.96 -2.10 -15.53
CA GLN A 98 0.04 -3.23 -15.66
C GLN A 98 -0.03 -3.79 -17.10
N LYS A 99 1.00 -3.52 -17.91
CA LYS A 99 1.04 -3.86 -19.34
C LYS A 99 1.23 -5.36 -19.65
N GLU A 100 1.42 -6.22 -18.66
CA GLU A 100 1.71 -7.64 -18.90
C GLU A 100 0.50 -8.48 -19.34
N THR A 101 -0.72 -7.91 -19.30
CA THR A 101 -1.93 -8.60 -19.77
C THR A 101 -2.71 -7.71 -20.73
N GLU A 102 -2.75 -8.18 -21.98
CA GLU A 102 -3.68 -7.87 -23.09
C GLU A 102 -3.10 -7.14 -24.32
N ASP A 103 -3.26 -7.81 -25.46
CA ASP A 103 -3.31 -7.33 -26.84
C ASP A 103 -4.33 -6.18 -27.02
N TYR A 104 -4.08 -5.01 -26.41
CA TYR A 104 -4.88 -3.81 -26.63
C TYR A 104 -4.21 -2.92 -27.68
N ASP A 105 -4.40 -3.29 -28.95
CA ASP A 105 -4.25 -2.39 -30.08
C ASP A 105 -5.23 -1.20 -29.89
N GLY A 106 -4.68 0.02 -29.83
CA GLY A 106 -5.44 1.21 -30.21
C GLY A 106 -6.00 2.12 -29.10
N VAL A 107 -5.37 2.23 -27.92
CA VAL A 107 -5.68 3.38 -27.03
C VAL A 107 -4.91 4.59 -27.53
N ASN A 108 -5.61 5.62 -28.02
CA ASN A 108 -5.00 6.88 -28.43
C ASN A 108 -4.58 7.69 -27.18
N LEU A 109 -3.27 7.77 -26.93
CA LEU A 109 -2.66 8.32 -25.71
C LEU A 109 -2.50 9.85 -25.74
N GLU A 110 -2.81 10.53 -26.84
CA GLU A 110 -2.48 11.96 -27.03
C GLU A 110 -3.38 12.93 -26.25
N GLY A 111 -4.45 12.47 -25.59
CA GLY A 111 -5.43 13.33 -24.90
C GLY A 111 -5.47 13.28 -23.37
N LEU A 112 -4.70 12.40 -22.70
CA LEU A 112 -4.77 12.20 -21.24
C LEU A 112 -3.78 13.09 -20.47
N GLN A 113 -3.75 14.37 -20.80
CA GLN A 113 -2.95 15.34 -20.06
C GLN A 113 -3.84 16.02 -19.02
N GLU A 114 -4.01 15.37 -17.87
CA GLU A 114 -4.67 16.00 -16.72
C GLU A 114 -3.76 17.01 -16.04
N GLU A 115 -4.38 18.12 -15.60
CA GLU A 115 -3.77 19.17 -14.81
C GLU A 115 -3.29 18.60 -13.47
N PHE A 116 -1.96 18.60 -13.29
CA PHE A 116 -1.35 18.27 -12.02
C PHE A 116 -1.66 19.38 -10.99
N GLU A 117 -2.73 19.21 -10.21
CA GLU A 117 -3.03 20.07 -9.06
C GLU A 117 -2.16 19.66 -7.85
N GLY A 118 -0.85 19.55 -8.04
CA GLY A 118 0.08 18.83 -7.15
C GLY A 118 -0.07 19.09 -5.65
N ASN A 119 -0.44 20.32 -5.25
CA ASN A 119 -0.66 20.67 -3.84
C ASN A 119 -1.90 19.97 -3.24
N LYS A 120 -2.98 19.76 -4.02
CA LYS A 120 -4.19 19.09 -3.54
C LYS A 120 -3.99 17.57 -3.39
N ASP A 121 -3.29 16.94 -4.32
CA ASP A 121 -2.97 15.50 -4.22
C ASP A 121 -2.07 15.21 -3.02
N ALA A 122 -1.06 16.06 -2.81
CA ALA A 122 -0.16 15.96 -1.67
C ALA A 122 -0.89 16.17 -0.33
N ALA A 123 -1.77 17.19 -0.26
CA ALA A 123 -2.60 17.41 0.92
C ALA A 123 -3.55 16.23 1.21
N ARG A 124 -4.14 15.62 0.18
CA ARG A 124 -4.98 14.41 0.32
C ARG A 124 -4.17 13.23 0.87
N ALA A 125 -2.99 12.99 0.34
CA ALA A 125 -2.09 11.94 0.81
C ALA A 125 -1.71 12.14 2.29
N LEU A 126 -1.34 13.35 2.69
CA LEU A 126 -1.00 13.66 4.09
C LEU A 126 -2.19 13.47 5.02
N MET A 127 -3.35 14.00 4.63
CA MET A 127 -4.59 13.84 5.39
C MET A 127 -4.89 12.36 5.61
N ARG A 128 -4.68 11.53 4.60
CA ARG A 128 -4.88 10.09 4.70
C ARG A 128 -3.87 9.40 5.61
N VAL A 129 -2.58 9.75 5.53
CA VAL A 129 -1.56 9.23 6.46
C VAL A 129 -1.92 9.58 7.90
N LYS A 130 -2.32 10.84 8.14
CA LYS A 130 -2.79 11.29 9.45
C LYS A 130 -3.98 10.47 9.95
N GLN A 131 -5.00 10.26 9.11
CA GLN A 131 -6.15 9.41 9.46
C GLN A 131 -5.72 8.00 9.86
N LYS A 132 -4.82 7.36 9.10
CA LYS A 132 -4.31 6.01 9.42
C LYS A 132 -3.60 5.99 10.79
N LEU A 133 -2.77 7.00 11.08
CA LEU A 133 -2.07 7.14 12.37
C LEU A 133 -3.02 7.50 13.53
N ASP A 134 -4.13 8.19 13.26
CA ASP A 134 -5.19 8.44 14.23
C ASP A 134 -6.13 7.23 14.42
N GLY A 135 -5.92 6.15 13.66
CA GLY A 135 -6.69 4.91 13.73
C GLY A 135 -8.01 4.95 12.97
N TYR A 136 -8.19 5.90 12.05
CA TYR A 136 -9.35 5.99 11.18
C TYR A 136 -9.16 5.13 9.94
N GLU A 137 -10.06 4.18 9.75
CA GLU A 137 -10.12 3.33 8.55
C GLU A 137 -11.59 3.17 8.14
N GLY A 138 -11.93 3.36 6.87
CA GLY A 138 -13.32 3.31 6.41
C GLY A 138 -14.28 4.30 7.10
N GLY A 139 -13.77 5.41 7.65
CA GLY A 139 -14.57 6.41 8.36
C GLY A 139 -14.79 6.13 9.85
N GLU A 140 -14.32 5.00 10.36
CA GLU A 140 -14.46 4.62 11.77
C GLU A 140 -13.12 4.64 12.49
N MET A 141 -13.11 5.16 13.72
CA MET A 141 -11.94 5.12 14.60
C MET A 141 -11.84 3.75 15.27
N ARG A 142 -10.68 3.11 15.15
CA ARG A 142 -10.38 1.82 15.77
C ARG A 142 -9.26 1.93 16.81
N SER A 143 -9.32 1.03 17.79
CA SER A 143 -8.20 0.77 18.70
C SER A 143 -7.01 0.16 17.94
N ILE A 144 -5.83 0.13 18.54
CA ILE A 144 -4.62 -0.49 17.94
C ILE A 144 -4.91 -1.95 17.54
N HIS A 145 -5.44 -2.74 18.48
CA HIS A 145 -5.83 -4.14 18.24
C HIS A 145 -6.89 -4.26 17.12
N GLY A 146 -7.93 -3.41 17.16
CA GLY A 146 -8.98 -3.43 16.15
C GLY A 146 -8.50 -3.05 14.76
N GLN A 147 -7.60 -2.08 14.67
CA GLN A 147 -7.00 -1.65 13.40
C GLN A 147 -6.06 -2.74 12.84
N ALA A 148 -5.18 -3.31 13.68
CA ALA A 148 -4.32 -4.42 13.26
C ALA A 148 -5.14 -5.63 12.79
N GLN A 149 -6.18 -6.00 13.54
CA GLN A 149 -7.11 -7.07 13.15
C GLN A 149 -7.77 -6.79 11.80
N GLN A 150 -8.34 -5.60 11.61
CA GLN A 150 -9.00 -5.25 10.36
C GLN A 150 -8.04 -5.31 9.18
N LEU A 151 -6.84 -4.73 9.34
CA LEU A 151 -5.86 -4.69 8.26
C LEU A 151 -5.34 -6.08 7.88
N ILE A 152 -5.16 -6.97 8.86
CA ILE A 152 -4.79 -8.37 8.60
C ILE A 152 -5.91 -9.08 7.84
N GLN A 153 -7.16 -8.95 8.29
CA GLN A 153 -8.31 -9.57 7.63
C GLN A 153 -8.48 -9.05 6.20
N ASP A 154 -8.36 -7.74 6.00
CA ASP A 154 -8.41 -7.10 4.70
C ASP A 154 -7.29 -7.56 3.76
N ALA A 155 -6.11 -7.91 4.31
CA ALA A 155 -4.96 -8.37 3.52
C ALA A 155 -5.08 -9.82 3.05
N ILE A 156 -5.86 -10.65 3.77
CA ILE A 156 -6.06 -12.08 3.46
C ILE A 156 -7.45 -12.37 2.85
N ASP A 157 -8.28 -11.33 2.69
CA ASP A 157 -9.63 -11.43 2.14
C ASP A 157 -9.60 -11.96 0.70
N THR A 158 -10.21 -13.14 0.50
CA THR A 158 -10.21 -13.83 -0.80
C THR A 158 -10.93 -13.06 -1.88
N ASP A 159 -11.99 -12.32 -1.54
CA ASP A 159 -12.75 -11.53 -2.51
C ASP A 159 -11.88 -10.36 -2.98
N ARG A 160 -11.20 -9.66 -2.06
CA ARG A 160 -10.25 -8.59 -2.42
C ARG A 160 -9.08 -9.12 -3.25
N LEU A 161 -8.50 -10.24 -2.84
CA LEU A 161 -7.38 -10.89 -3.52
C LEU A 161 -7.76 -11.35 -4.94
N SER A 162 -8.98 -11.83 -5.14
CA SER A 162 -9.47 -12.28 -6.46
C SER A 162 -9.58 -11.14 -7.49
N HIS A 163 -9.71 -9.90 -7.03
CA HIS A 163 -9.78 -8.69 -7.86
C HIS A 163 -8.41 -8.04 -8.10
N MET A 164 -7.33 -8.59 -7.56
CA MET A 164 -5.98 -8.05 -7.75
C MET A 164 -5.47 -8.30 -9.17
N PHE A 165 -4.57 -7.42 -9.63
CA PHE A 165 -3.89 -7.58 -10.91
C PHE A 165 -3.19 -8.95 -10.98
N PRO A 166 -3.31 -9.73 -12.08
CA PRO A 166 -2.70 -11.06 -12.18
C PRO A 166 -1.19 -11.07 -11.89
N GLY A 167 -0.43 -10.09 -12.39
CA GLY A 167 1.01 -9.97 -12.10
C GLY A 167 1.35 -9.67 -10.64
N TRP A 168 0.36 -9.32 -9.81
CA TRP A 168 0.54 -9.23 -8.37
C TRP A 168 0.71 -10.62 -7.74
N GLY A 169 0.18 -11.69 -8.35
CA GLY A 169 0.34 -13.05 -7.85
C GLY A 169 -0.42 -13.33 -6.56
N ALA A 170 -1.73 -13.06 -6.55
CA ALA A 170 -2.58 -13.20 -5.36
C ALA A 170 -2.77 -14.64 -4.88
N TRP A 171 -2.43 -15.62 -5.73
CA TRP A 171 -2.46 -17.04 -5.43
C TRP A 171 -1.16 -17.57 -4.80
N MET A 172 -0.09 -16.76 -4.76
CA MET A 172 1.12 -17.09 -4.01
C MET A 172 0.90 -16.81 -2.52
#